data_AF-A0A7S4SK75-F1
#
_entry.id   AF-A0A7S4SK75-F1
#
_cell.length_a   1.000
_cell.length_b   1.000
_cell.length_c   1.000
_cell.angle_alpha   90.00
_cell.angle_beta   90.00
_cell.angle_gamma   90.00
#
_symmetry.space_group_name_H-M   'P 1'
#
loop_
_entity.id
_entity.type
_entity.pdbx_description
1 polymer ?
#
loop_
_entity_poly.entity_id
_entity_poly.type
_entity_poly.pdbx_seq_one_letter_code
_entity_poly.pdbx_strand_id
1 'polypeptide(L)'
;MVEGGQASLVGLAPINFELYKDSHPTTYISTKLCHVGDNLDRYLMGRQFMVIFIAFCINMSGAPVGGAELWGLPQFIIDIFLVTGFAMILLTCMVGQLATQVNASHCMLDYINTYFAVFTFYTAMAIEFSGLMHVSYFIQKVVGWLAGKPIKSNEPPKSAVQLAFFWFRVLLSAAVLGFSLAVTLEGLFTGNTTMWDGVPNAVALILFFVLMSVVGLLEGMQIAFFAVARLKKSERGNAPFAMKTCELLFRGDGHNL
;
A
#
# COMPACT_ATOMS: atom_id res chain seq x y z
N MET A 1 -9.23 8.33 -3.10
CA MET A 1 -8.49 8.58 -4.36
C MET A 1 -7.23 7.75 -4.45
N VAL A 2 -6.32 7.78 -3.46
CA VAL A 2 -5.05 7.05 -3.55
C VAL A 2 -5.24 5.53 -3.58
N GLU A 3 -6.11 4.99 -2.73
CA GLU A 3 -6.45 3.56 -2.70
C GLU A 3 -7.20 3.09 -3.95
N GLY A 4 -8.36 3.71 -4.24
CA GLY A 4 -9.10 3.41 -5.47
C GLY A 4 -8.27 3.62 -6.75
N GLY A 5 -7.37 4.61 -6.77
CA GLY A 5 -6.47 4.87 -7.89
C GLY A 5 -5.48 3.73 -8.13
N GLN A 6 -4.99 3.07 -7.08
CA GLN A 6 -4.22 1.83 -7.22
C GLN A 6 -5.05 0.73 -7.88
N ALA A 7 -6.26 0.47 -7.36
CA ALA A 7 -7.13 -0.56 -7.90
C ALA A 7 -7.40 -0.33 -9.40
N SER A 8 -7.68 0.91 -9.79
CA SER A 8 -7.86 1.30 -11.19
C SER A 8 -6.57 1.13 -12.01
N LEU A 9 -5.42 1.63 -11.57
CA LEU A 9 -4.19 1.58 -12.38
C LEU A 9 -3.65 0.16 -12.55
N VAL A 10 -3.67 -0.66 -11.49
CA VAL A 10 -3.34 -2.10 -11.60
C VAL A 10 -4.40 -2.83 -12.43
N GLY A 11 -5.67 -2.45 -12.26
CA GLY A 11 -6.83 -2.92 -13.04
C GLY A 11 -6.85 -2.47 -14.50
N LEU A 12 -6.04 -1.50 -14.91
CA LEU A 12 -5.94 -1.03 -16.30
C LEU A 12 -4.59 -1.35 -16.96
N ALA A 13 -3.59 -1.82 -16.22
CA ALA A 13 -2.21 -2.06 -16.68
C ALA A 13 -1.97 -2.98 -17.91
N PRO A 14 -2.83 -3.93 -18.29
CA PRO A 14 -2.75 -4.73 -19.51
C PRO A 14 -3.81 -4.36 -20.54
N ILE A 15 -4.67 -3.37 -20.26
CA ILE A 15 -5.60 -2.84 -21.26
C ILE A 15 -4.83 -1.77 -22.04
N ASN A 16 -4.84 -1.89 -23.37
CA ASN A 16 -4.21 -0.88 -24.21
C ASN A 16 -4.83 0.50 -23.94
N PHE A 17 -4.00 1.42 -23.45
CA PHE A 17 -4.43 2.74 -23.03
C PHE A 17 -4.96 3.61 -24.18
N GLU A 18 -4.61 3.32 -25.43
CA GLU A 18 -5.15 4.03 -26.60
C GLU A 18 -6.66 3.80 -26.79
N LEU A 19 -7.25 2.73 -26.23
CA LEU A 19 -8.67 2.39 -26.40
C LEU A 19 -9.63 3.43 -25.80
N TYR A 20 -9.19 4.17 -24.78
CA TYR A 20 -10.02 5.13 -24.05
C TYR A 20 -9.45 6.55 -24.09
N LYS A 21 -8.55 6.83 -25.05
CA LYS A 21 -7.94 8.14 -25.23
C LYS A 21 -8.97 9.26 -25.43
N ASP A 22 -9.96 9.01 -26.27
CA ASP A 22 -10.97 10.02 -26.62
C ASP A 22 -12.10 10.10 -25.60
N SER A 23 -12.44 8.99 -24.92
CA SER A 23 -13.51 8.94 -23.93
C SER A 23 -13.06 9.39 -22.53
N HIS A 24 -11.83 9.06 -22.12
CA HIS A 24 -11.28 9.33 -20.79
C HIS A 24 -9.87 9.93 -20.89
N PRO A 25 -9.76 11.20 -21.32
CA PRO A 25 -8.47 11.83 -21.63
C PRO A 25 -7.56 11.94 -20.41
N THR A 26 -8.13 12.08 -19.21
CA THR A 26 -7.34 12.20 -17.98
C THR A 26 -6.81 10.84 -17.53
N THR A 27 -7.64 9.80 -17.66
CA THR A 27 -7.24 8.40 -17.44
C THR A 27 -6.14 7.99 -18.40
N TYR A 28 -6.21 8.39 -19.66
CA TYR A 28 -5.18 8.17 -20.67
C TYR A 28 -3.80 8.68 -20.23
N ILE A 29 -3.72 9.86 -19.61
CA ILE A 29 -2.43 10.44 -19.16
C ILE A 29 -1.75 9.53 -18.14
N SER A 30 -2.45 9.20 -17.05
CA SER A 30 -1.88 8.39 -15.96
C SER A 30 -1.55 6.97 -16.42
N THR A 31 -2.44 6.36 -17.20
CA THR A 31 -2.27 4.98 -17.69
C THR A 31 -1.15 4.88 -18.72
N LYS A 32 -1.04 5.82 -19.67
CA LYS A 32 0.09 5.89 -20.60
C LYS A 32 1.42 5.93 -19.86
N LEU A 33 1.54 6.77 -18.82
CA LEU A 33 2.75 6.87 -18.02
C LEU A 33 3.04 5.59 -17.22
N CYS A 34 2.01 4.93 -16.68
CA CYS A 34 2.15 3.65 -15.98
C CYS A 34 2.73 2.55 -16.88
N HIS A 35 2.38 2.53 -18.17
CA HIS A 35 2.84 1.52 -19.12
C HIS A 35 4.29 1.72 -19.59
N VAL A 36 4.93 2.84 -19.23
CA VAL A 36 6.33 3.09 -19.62
C VAL A 36 7.28 2.41 -18.64
N GLY A 37 8.02 1.41 -19.12
CA GLY A 37 9.07 0.73 -18.34
C GLY A 37 8.51 0.12 -17.06
N ASP A 38 9.13 0.43 -15.93
CA ASP A 38 8.72 -0.06 -14.60
C ASP A 38 7.94 1.00 -13.80
N ASN A 39 7.31 1.98 -14.48
CA ASN A 39 6.62 3.08 -13.81
C ASN A 39 5.43 2.65 -12.95
N LEU A 40 4.74 1.56 -13.31
CA LEU A 40 3.68 1.02 -12.45
C LEU A 40 4.25 0.58 -11.09
N ASP A 41 5.40 -0.11 -11.08
CA ASP A 41 6.07 -0.54 -9.85
C ASP A 41 6.54 0.67 -9.03
N ARG A 42 7.10 1.69 -9.69
CA ARG A 42 7.48 2.96 -9.05
C ARG A 42 6.29 3.67 -8.43
N TYR A 43 5.19 3.73 -9.15
CA TYR A 43 3.94 4.29 -8.65
C TYR A 43 3.47 3.55 -7.39
N LEU A 44 3.41 2.21 -7.43
CA LEU A 44 2.99 1.40 -6.29
C LEU A 44 3.86 1.67 -5.05
N MET A 45 5.18 1.80 -5.24
CA MET A 45 6.12 2.14 -4.18
C MET A 45 5.81 3.52 -3.57
N GLY A 46 5.82 4.59 -4.37
CA GLY A 46 5.60 5.94 -3.87
C GLY A 46 4.20 6.16 -3.30
N ARG A 47 3.20 5.48 -3.86
CA ARG A 47 1.82 5.47 -3.36
C ARG A 47 1.73 4.88 -1.97
N GLN A 48 2.43 3.78 -1.67
CA GLN A 48 2.37 3.14 -0.36
C GLN A 48 2.76 4.10 0.77
N PHE A 49 3.85 4.85 0.58
CA PHE A 49 4.23 5.86 1.55
C PHE A 49 3.19 6.97 1.67
N MET A 50 2.60 7.41 0.55
CA MET A 50 1.54 8.42 0.58
C MET A 50 0.33 7.96 1.40
N VAL A 51 -0.13 6.71 1.23
CA VAL A 51 -1.24 6.16 2.02
C VAL A 51 -0.91 6.17 3.50
N ILE A 52 0.26 5.64 3.87
CA ILE A 52 0.69 5.57 5.27
C ILE A 52 0.82 6.98 5.87
N PHE A 53 1.38 7.92 5.11
CA PHE A 53 1.52 9.31 5.54
C PHE A 53 0.17 10.00 5.73
N ILE A 54 -0.78 9.79 4.81
CA ILE A 54 -2.15 10.32 4.96
C ILE A 54 -2.83 9.73 6.18
N ALA A 55 -2.76 8.41 6.37
CA ALA A 55 -3.34 7.73 7.53
C ALA A 55 -2.72 8.25 8.83
N PHE A 56 -1.40 8.46 8.85
CA PHE A 56 -0.70 9.07 9.98
C PHE A 56 -1.21 10.49 10.28
N CYS A 57 -1.31 11.37 9.27
CA CYS A 57 -1.82 12.73 9.44
C CYS A 57 -3.28 12.75 9.92
N ILE A 58 -4.13 11.86 9.42
CA ILE A 58 -5.53 11.73 9.85
C ILE A 58 -5.58 11.29 11.31
N ASN A 59 -4.80 10.28 11.69
CA ASN A 59 -4.76 9.79 13.07
C ASN A 59 -4.24 10.85 14.05
N MET A 60 -3.22 11.63 13.67
CA MET A 60 -2.75 12.76 14.48
C MET A 60 -3.80 13.86 14.61
N SER A 61 -4.55 14.15 13.53
CA SER A 61 -5.58 15.19 13.54
C SER A 61 -6.84 14.79 14.32
N GLY A 62 -7.11 13.49 14.40
CA GLY A 62 -8.27 12.92 15.11
C GLY A 62 -7.95 12.40 16.51
N ALA A 63 -6.78 12.71 17.07
CA ALA A 63 -6.41 12.28 18.40
C ALA A 63 -7.40 12.85 19.44
N PRO A 64 -7.87 12.04 20.41
CA PRO A 64 -8.86 12.48 21.39
C PRO A 64 -8.28 13.59 22.27
N VAL A 65 -9.09 14.62 22.52
CA VAL A 65 -8.77 15.66 23.50
C VAL A 65 -9.02 15.11 24.89
N GLY A 66 -8.02 15.19 25.77
CA GLY A 66 -8.14 14.73 27.15
C GLY A 66 -9.29 15.43 27.89
N GLY A 67 -10.15 14.64 28.54
CA GLY A 67 -11.28 15.14 29.32
C GLY A 67 -12.54 15.51 28.52
N ALA A 68 -12.63 15.15 27.24
CA ALA A 68 -13.85 15.35 26.46
C ALA A 68 -14.95 14.35 26.87
N GLU A 69 -16.03 14.85 27.48
CA GLU A 69 -17.25 14.06 27.72
C GLU A 69 -18.09 13.99 26.44
N LEU A 70 -18.30 12.79 25.92
CA LEU A 70 -19.10 12.57 24.72
C LEU A 70 -20.49 12.04 25.09
N TRP A 71 -21.51 12.89 24.99
CA TRP A 71 -22.94 12.51 25.03
C TRP A 71 -23.38 11.62 26.22
N GLY A 72 -22.71 11.74 27.38
CA GLY A 72 -23.00 10.89 28.54
C GLY A 72 -22.70 9.40 28.32
N LEU A 73 -21.84 9.06 27.35
CA LEU A 73 -21.42 7.69 27.12
C LEU A 73 -20.62 7.15 28.32
N PRO A 74 -20.79 5.87 28.69
CA PRO A 74 -19.96 5.23 29.70
C PRO A 74 -18.45 5.36 29.41
N GLN A 75 -17.66 5.61 30.46
CA GLN A 75 -16.21 5.84 30.34
C GLN A 75 -15.49 4.71 29.59
N PHE A 76 -15.88 3.45 29.82
CA PHE A 76 -15.25 2.32 29.12
C PHE A 76 -15.44 2.35 27.60
N ILE A 77 -16.55 2.91 27.10
CA ILE A 77 -16.80 3.04 25.66
C ILE A 77 -15.92 4.15 25.08
N ILE A 78 -15.80 5.26 25.80
CA ILE A 78 -14.91 6.39 25.45
C ILE A 78 -13.46 5.90 25.39
N ASP A 79 -13.02 5.13 26.39
CA ASP A 79 -11.66 4.60 26.46
C ASP A 79 -11.37 3.63 25.31
N ILE A 80 -12.26 2.68 25.04
CA ILE A 80 -12.06 1.71 23.96
C ILE A 80 -12.12 2.38 22.59
N PHE A 81 -13.12 3.21 22.29
CA PHE A 81 -13.32 3.73 20.94
C PHE A 81 -12.49 4.98 20.63
N LEU A 82 -12.35 5.90 21.58
CA LEU A 82 -11.69 7.19 21.35
C LEU A 82 -10.24 7.16 21.83
N VAL A 83 -9.98 6.72 23.06
CA VAL A 83 -8.62 6.75 23.65
C VAL A 83 -7.66 5.82 22.90
N THR A 84 -8.10 4.62 22.50
CA THR A 84 -7.24 3.72 21.69
C THR A 84 -7.10 4.17 20.22
N GLY A 85 -7.90 5.13 19.75
CA GLY A 85 -7.97 5.53 18.35
C GLY A 85 -8.77 4.59 17.44
N PHE A 86 -9.42 3.55 17.99
CA PHE A 86 -10.17 2.57 17.20
C PHE A 86 -11.26 3.18 16.31
N ALA A 87 -12.01 4.17 16.80
CA ALA A 87 -13.02 4.88 16.02
C ALA A 87 -12.41 5.59 14.80
N MET A 88 -11.24 6.21 14.96
CA MET A 88 -10.53 6.88 13.87
C MET A 88 -10.04 5.89 12.82
N ILE A 89 -9.57 4.71 13.24
CA ILE A 89 -9.19 3.62 12.33
C ILE A 89 -10.42 3.18 11.51
N LEU A 90 -11.55 2.90 12.16
CA LEU A 90 -12.77 2.47 11.45
C LEU A 90 -13.27 3.53 10.47
N LEU A 91 -13.29 4.81 10.88
CA LEU A 91 -13.69 5.91 10.01
C LEU A 91 -12.77 6.01 8.79
N THR A 92 -11.47 5.99 9.00
CA THR A 92 -10.47 6.08 7.93
C THR A 92 -10.59 4.91 6.96
N CYS A 93 -10.75 3.69 7.48
CA CYS A 93 -10.90 2.49 6.66
C CYS A 93 -12.22 2.52 5.88
N MET A 94 -13.36 2.74 6.53
CA MET A 94 -14.67 2.65 5.88
C MET A 94 -14.91 3.80 4.89
N VAL A 95 -14.66 5.04 5.31
CA VAL A 95 -14.97 6.24 4.51
C VAL A 95 -13.80 6.63 3.61
N GLY A 96 -12.57 6.57 4.13
CA GLY A 96 -11.38 7.02 3.39
C GLY A 96 -10.89 6.02 2.36
N GLN A 97 -10.75 4.74 2.76
CA GLN A 97 -10.08 3.72 1.95
C GLN A 97 -11.08 2.83 1.20
N LEU A 98 -11.90 2.06 1.92
CA LEU A 98 -12.77 1.01 1.38
C LEU A 98 -13.80 1.55 0.39
N ALA A 99 -14.50 2.64 0.73
CA ALA A 99 -15.47 3.26 -0.19
C ALA A 99 -14.84 3.60 -1.55
N THR A 100 -13.56 4.00 -1.56
CA THR A 100 -12.85 4.32 -2.79
C THR A 100 -12.43 3.10 -3.60
N GLN A 101 -12.07 2.01 -2.92
CA GLN A 101 -11.69 0.75 -3.58
C GLN A 101 -12.91 0.07 -4.22
N VAL A 102 -14.05 0.05 -3.51
CA VAL A 102 -15.31 -0.50 -4.03
C VAL A 102 -15.79 0.27 -5.25
N ASN A 103 -15.74 1.62 -5.21
CA ASN A 103 -16.10 2.40 -6.40
C ASN A 103 -15.14 2.13 -7.56
N ALA A 104 -13.83 2.08 -7.28
CA ALA A 104 -12.83 1.81 -8.30
C ALA A 104 -12.96 0.42 -8.93
N SER A 105 -13.37 -0.62 -8.19
CA SER A 105 -13.53 -1.98 -8.74
C SER A 105 -14.64 -2.06 -9.79
N HIS A 106 -15.70 -1.26 -9.64
CA HIS A 106 -16.83 -1.22 -10.59
C HIS A 106 -16.63 -0.23 -11.75
N CYS A 107 -16.02 0.94 -11.51
CA CYS A 107 -15.86 1.98 -12.53
C CYS A 107 -14.41 2.49 -12.65
N MET A 108 -13.47 1.57 -12.91
CA MET A 108 -12.02 1.84 -12.94
C MET A 108 -11.64 3.05 -13.80
N LEU A 109 -12.18 3.15 -15.02
CA LEU A 109 -11.88 4.22 -15.98
C LEU A 109 -12.41 5.57 -15.51
N ASP A 110 -13.67 5.63 -15.11
CA ASP A 110 -14.32 6.85 -14.62
C ASP A 110 -13.67 7.35 -13.33
N TYR A 111 -13.33 6.42 -12.43
CA TYR A 111 -12.77 6.74 -11.11
C TYR A 111 -11.48 7.57 -11.19
N ILE A 112 -10.58 7.22 -12.12
CA ILE A 112 -9.31 7.94 -12.32
C ILE A 112 -9.36 9.00 -13.41
N ASN A 113 -10.54 9.26 -14.00
CA ASN A 113 -10.71 10.29 -15.02
C ASN A 113 -10.83 11.70 -14.42
N THR A 114 -9.95 12.03 -13.48
CA THR A 114 -9.96 13.31 -12.76
C THR A 114 -8.55 13.87 -12.64
N TYR A 115 -8.41 15.20 -12.69
CA TYR A 115 -7.10 15.84 -12.51
C TYR A 115 -6.49 15.53 -11.15
N PHE A 116 -7.33 15.26 -10.15
CA PHE A 116 -6.87 14.85 -8.84
C PHE A 116 -6.17 13.47 -8.86
N ALA A 117 -6.64 12.53 -9.69
CA ALA A 117 -5.95 11.25 -9.88
C ALA A 117 -4.59 11.40 -10.57
N VAL A 118 -4.46 12.33 -11.53
CA VAL A 118 -3.17 12.65 -12.16
C VAL A 118 -2.23 13.30 -11.16
N PHE A 119 -2.75 14.20 -10.31
CA PHE A 119 -1.98 14.82 -9.25
C PHE A 119 -1.43 13.80 -8.25
N THR A 120 -2.27 12.86 -7.77
CA THR A 120 -1.80 11.82 -6.86
C THR A 120 -0.80 10.88 -7.53
N PHE A 121 -0.96 10.60 -8.83
CA PHE A 121 0.02 9.85 -9.62
C PHE A 121 1.40 10.53 -9.63
N TYR A 122 1.48 11.80 -10.03
CA TYR A 122 2.75 12.52 -10.03
C TYR A 122 3.35 12.70 -8.63
N THR A 123 2.51 12.87 -7.61
CA THR A 123 2.97 12.95 -6.23
C THR A 123 3.59 11.61 -5.80
N ALA A 124 2.99 10.47 -6.15
CA ALA A 124 3.58 9.15 -5.90
C ALA A 124 4.93 8.99 -6.63
N MET A 125 5.01 9.40 -7.89
CA MET A 125 6.27 9.37 -8.65
C MET A 125 7.35 10.26 -8.02
N ALA A 126 6.99 11.44 -7.50
CA ALA A 126 7.92 12.33 -6.81
C ALA A 126 8.42 11.74 -5.48
N ILE A 127 7.53 11.07 -4.73
CA ILE A 127 7.89 10.35 -3.50
C ILE A 127 8.86 9.21 -3.82
N GLU A 128 8.59 8.41 -4.86
CA GLU A 128 9.51 7.36 -5.29
C GLU A 128 10.88 7.93 -5.66
N PHE A 129 10.90 9.05 -6.39
CA PHE A 129 12.12 9.72 -6.81
C PHE A 129 13.00 10.15 -5.64
N SER A 130 12.39 10.65 -4.54
CA SER A 130 13.10 11.04 -3.29
C SER A 130 13.98 9.91 -2.75
N GLY A 131 13.51 8.68 -2.95
CA GLY A 131 14.22 7.46 -2.67
C GLY A 131 14.22 6.95 -1.24
N LEU A 132 13.38 7.52 -0.38
CA LEU A 132 13.19 7.08 1.00
C LEU A 132 12.86 5.59 1.16
N MET A 133 12.28 4.96 0.12
CA MET A 133 11.85 3.55 0.14
C MET A 133 12.71 2.60 -0.73
N HIS A 134 13.86 3.04 -1.24
CA HIS A 134 14.64 2.21 -2.19
C HIS A 134 15.14 0.88 -1.62
N VAL A 135 15.24 0.73 -0.29
CA VAL A 135 15.59 -0.55 0.33
C VAL A 135 14.61 -1.65 -0.06
N SER A 136 13.35 -1.32 -0.34
CA SER A 136 12.35 -2.29 -0.80
C SER A 136 12.70 -2.93 -2.14
N TYR A 137 13.30 -2.19 -3.08
CA TYR A 137 13.78 -2.79 -4.34
C TYR A 137 14.96 -3.75 -4.11
N PHE A 138 15.80 -3.48 -3.12
CA PHE A 138 16.85 -4.42 -2.73
C PHE A 138 16.25 -5.70 -2.15
N ILE A 139 15.31 -5.57 -1.21
CA ILE A 139 14.57 -6.70 -0.64
C ILE A 139 13.87 -7.51 -1.74
N GLN A 140 13.22 -6.82 -2.68
CA GLN A 140 12.54 -7.43 -3.82
C GLN A 140 13.49 -8.28 -4.68
N LYS A 141 14.70 -7.80 -4.95
CA LYS A 141 15.74 -8.55 -5.68
C LYS A 141 16.22 -9.77 -4.91
N VAL A 142 16.45 -9.63 -3.61
CA VAL A 142 16.86 -10.74 -2.74
C VAL A 142 15.78 -11.82 -2.70
N VAL A 143 14.51 -11.44 -2.49
CA VAL A 143 13.38 -12.36 -2.48
C VAL A 143 13.20 -13.05 -3.84
N GLY A 144 13.30 -12.30 -4.95
CA GLY A 144 13.23 -12.88 -6.29
C GLY A 144 14.36 -13.88 -6.58
N TRP A 145 15.57 -13.59 -6.10
CA TRP A 145 16.70 -14.50 -6.18
C TRP A 145 16.48 -15.77 -5.35
N LEU A 146 16.03 -15.64 -4.09
CA LEU A 146 15.69 -16.76 -3.22
C LEU A 146 14.55 -17.62 -3.77
N ALA A 147 13.58 -17.00 -4.45
CA ALA A 147 12.47 -17.68 -5.09
C ALA A 147 12.83 -18.33 -6.45
N GLY A 148 14.07 -18.18 -6.93
CA GLY A 148 14.52 -18.70 -8.22
C GLY A 148 13.92 -18.00 -9.43
N LYS A 149 13.29 -16.83 -9.24
CA LYS A 149 12.63 -16.03 -10.28
C LYS A 149 13.15 -14.58 -10.21
N PRO A 150 14.38 -14.31 -10.70
CA PRO A 150 14.92 -12.97 -10.66
C PRO A 150 14.04 -12.02 -11.48
N ILE A 151 13.66 -10.91 -10.86
CA ILE A 151 12.76 -9.92 -11.45
C ILE A 151 13.51 -9.21 -12.58
N LYS A 152 12.98 -9.34 -13.79
CA LYS A 152 13.50 -8.67 -14.99
C LYS A 152 12.83 -7.31 -15.11
N SER A 153 13.65 -6.27 -15.16
CA SER A 153 13.21 -4.91 -15.44
C SER A 153 12.85 -4.78 -16.92
N ASN A 154 11.83 -3.97 -17.22
CA ASN A 154 11.45 -3.63 -18.60
C ASN A 154 12.27 -2.44 -19.15
N GLU A 155 13.26 -1.95 -18.38
CA GLU A 155 14.10 -0.82 -18.75
C GLU A 155 15.48 -1.25 -19.27
N PRO A 156 16.13 -0.40 -20.09
CA PRO A 156 17.50 -0.65 -20.52
C PRO A 156 18.47 -0.71 -19.33
N PRO A 157 19.64 -1.35 -19.49
CA PRO A 157 20.66 -1.38 -18.46
C PRO A 157 21.03 0.01 -17.98
N LYS A 158 21.03 0.21 -16.66
CA LYS A 158 21.35 1.48 -16.02
C LYS A 158 22.79 1.89 -16.35
N SER A 159 23.00 3.16 -16.66
CA SER A 159 24.35 3.73 -16.79
C SER A 159 25.08 3.68 -15.44
N ALA A 160 26.42 3.81 -15.46
CA ALA A 160 27.22 3.77 -14.23
C ALA A 160 26.75 4.82 -13.19
N VAL A 161 26.41 6.03 -13.65
CA VAL A 161 25.89 7.11 -12.79
C VAL A 161 24.51 6.76 -12.22
N GLN A 162 23.61 6.24 -13.05
CA GLN A 162 22.27 5.81 -12.60
C GLN A 162 22.34 4.65 -11.61
N LEU A 163 23.28 3.72 -11.80
CA LEU A 163 23.51 2.60 -10.89
C LEU A 163 24.06 3.09 -9.54
N ALA A 164 25.05 3.99 -9.56
CA ALA A 164 25.60 4.60 -8.34
C ALA A 164 24.52 5.38 -7.57
N PHE A 165 23.73 6.20 -8.27
CA PHE A 165 22.62 6.95 -7.68
C PHE A 165 21.53 6.03 -7.10
N PHE A 166 21.23 4.91 -7.76
CA PHE A 166 20.32 3.90 -7.24
C PHE A 166 20.82 3.30 -5.92
N TRP A 167 22.07 2.84 -5.87
CA TRP A 167 22.62 2.24 -4.65
C TRP A 167 22.81 3.24 -3.51
N PHE A 168 23.14 4.49 -3.81
CA PHE A 168 23.15 5.56 -2.82
C PHE A 168 21.78 5.72 -2.15
N ARG A 169 20.69 5.76 -2.93
CA ARG A 169 19.32 5.84 -2.38
C ARG A 169 18.94 4.59 -1.59
N VAL A 170 19.39 3.40 -2.02
CA VAL A 170 19.21 2.16 -1.25
C VAL A 170 19.88 2.25 0.12
N LEU A 171 21.13 2.72 0.18
CA LEU A 171 21.87 2.87 1.44
C LEU A 171 21.22 3.91 2.36
N LEU A 172 20.80 5.05 1.81
CA LEU A 172 20.09 6.09 2.56
C LEU A 172 18.76 5.56 3.12
N SER A 173 17.98 4.87 2.29
CA SER A 173 16.72 4.24 2.70
C SER A 173 16.92 3.18 3.78
N ALA A 174 17.99 2.38 3.70
CA ALA A 174 18.33 1.39 4.73
C ALA A 174 18.73 2.05 6.05
N ALA A 175 19.47 3.17 6.01
CA ALA A 175 19.83 3.93 7.20
C ALA A 175 18.58 4.54 7.87
N VAL A 176 17.67 5.12 7.08
CA VAL A 176 16.38 5.64 7.59
C VAL A 176 15.56 4.53 8.22
N LEU A 177 15.43 3.37 7.56
CA LEU A 177 14.72 2.21 8.10
C LEU A 177 15.33 1.74 9.43
N GLY A 178 16.67 1.63 9.50
CA GLY A 178 17.37 1.22 10.72
C GLY A 178 17.15 2.21 11.87
N PHE A 179 17.21 3.50 11.59
CA PHE A 179 16.91 4.55 12.57
C PHE A 179 15.45 4.50 13.04
N SER A 180 14.49 4.42 12.11
CA SER A 180 13.07 4.31 12.44
C SER A 180 12.78 3.09 13.30
N LEU A 181 13.35 1.93 12.96
CA LEU A 181 13.20 0.72 13.75
C LEU A 181 13.78 0.90 15.17
N ALA A 182 14.98 1.49 15.29
CA ALA A 182 15.58 1.75 16.59
C ALA A 182 14.72 2.66 17.46
N VAL A 183 14.19 3.75 16.91
CA VAL A 183 13.28 4.67 17.62
C VAL A 183 11.98 3.97 18.03
N THR A 184 11.40 3.14 17.16
CA THR A 184 10.18 2.38 17.48
C THR A 184 10.42 1.37 18.59
N LEU A 185 11.55 0.64 18.56
CA LEU A 185 11.89 -0.33 19.59
C LEU A 185 12.18 0.36 20.93
N GLU A 186 12.91 1.47 20.92
CA GLU A 186 13.12 2.28 22.13
C GLU A 186 11.79 2.78 22.70
N GLY A 187 10.91 3.32 21.86
CA GLY A 187 9.57 3.75 22.27
C GLY A 187 8.74 2.62 22.87
N LEU A 188 8.86 1.41 22.32
CA LEU A 188 8.18 0.22 22.82
C LEU A 188 8.69 -0.18 24.21
N PHE A 189 10.02 -0.21 24.40
CA PHE A 189 10.61 -0.62 25.67
C PHE A 189 10.51 0.44 26.78
N THR A 190 10.42 1.71 26.40
CA THR A 190 10.23 2.83 27.34
C THR A 190 8.76 3.09 27.68
N GLY A 191 7.82 2.31 27.12
CA GLY A 191 6.39 2.47 27.38
C GLY A 191 5.77 3.70 26.71
N ASN A 192 6.43 4.29 25.73
CA ASN A 192 5.94 5.44 24.96
C ASN A 192 5.02 5.03 23.79
N THR A 193 4.53 3.79 23.78
CA THR A 193 3.58 3.29 22.77
C THR A 193 2.18 3.14 23.37
N THR A 194 1.16 3.04 22.52
CA THR A 194 -0.24 2.87 22.93
C THR A 194 -0.58 1.44 23.39
N MET A 195 0.43 0.63 23.70
CA MET A 195 0.24 -0.75 24.19
C MET A 195 -0.38 -0.72 25.60
N TRP A 196 -1.30 -1.66 25.88
CA TRP A 196 -1.98 -1.71 27.17
C TRP A 196 -1.04 -1.94 28.34
N ASP A 197 -1.32 -1.24 29.44
CA ASP A 197 -0.66 -1.44 30.71
C ASP A 197 -0.78 -2.90 31.16
N GLY A 198 0.37 -3.53 31.43
CA GLY A 198 0.46 -4.93 31.85
C GLY A 198 0.88 -5.93 30.78
N VAL A 199 1.02 -5.52 29.51
CA VAL A 199 1.64 -6.37 28.48
C VAL A 199 3.16 -6.37 28.65
N PRO A 200 3.83 -7.52 28.83
CA PRO A 200 5.28 -7.56 28.94
C PRO A 200 5.96 -7.08 27.64
N ASN A 201 7.06 -6.34 27.76
CA ASN A 201 7.83 -5.80 26.63
C ASN A 201 8.19 -6.84 25.57
N ALA A 202 8.55 -8.06 25.98
CA ALA A 202 8.86 -9.16 25.06
C ALA A 202 7.63 -9.58 24.22
N VAL A 203 6.45 -9.61 24.84
CA VAL A 203 5.19 -9.92 24.15
C VAL A 203 4.83 -8.81 23.18
N ALA A 204 4.97 -7.55 23.60
CA ALA A 204 4.73 -6.38 22.75
C ALA A 204 5.63 -6.39 21.50
N LEU A 205 6.91 -6.77 21.66
CA LEU A 205 7.86 -6.91 20.56
C LEU A 205 7.45 -8.00 19.56
N ILE A 206 7.06 -9.17 20.07
CA ILE A 206 6.60 -10.28 19.23
C ILE A 206 5.35 -9.86 18.46
N LEU A 207 4.37 -9.24 19.15
CA LEU A 207 3.14 -8.75 18.52
C LEU A 207 3.44 -7.71 17.45
N PHE A 208 4.36 -6.79 17.69
CA PHE A 208 4.78 -5.78 16.71
C PHE A 208 5.23 -6.41 15.39
N PHE A 209 6.17 -7.37 15.44
CA PHE A 209 6.67 -8.02 14.22
C PHE A 209 5.62 -8.92 13.55
N VAL A 210 4.81 -9.62 14.33
CA VAL A 210 3.72 -10.47 13.80
C VAL A 210 2.69 -9.61 13.07
N LEU A 211 2.21 -8.53 13.70
CA LEU A 211 1.22 -7.64 13.11
C LEU A 211 1.78 -6.91 11.89
N MET A 212 3.03 -6.44 11.95
CA MET A 212 3.70 -5.84 10.79
C MET A 212 3.79 -6.83 9.62
N SER A 213 4.10 -8.09 9.89
CA SER A 213 4.15 -9.14 8.87
C SER A 213 2.77 -9.40 8.27
N VAL A 214 1.73 -9.46 9.10
CA VAL A 214 0.34 -9.63 8.63
C VAL A 214 -0.09 -8.47 7.74
N VAL A 215 0.14 -7.22 8.16
CA VAL A 215 -0.19 -6.04 7.34
C VAL A 215 0.54 -6.06 6.01
N GLY A 216 1.85 -6.34 6.01
CA GLY A 216 2.63 -6.43 4.77
C GLY A 216 2.13 -7.52 3.82
N LEU A 217 1.70 -8.67 4.35
CA LEU A 217 1.09 -9.74 3.57
C LEU A 217 -0.28 -9.35 3.00
N LEU A 218 -1.13 -8.70 3.78
CA LEU A 218 -2.47 -8.26 3.34
C LEU A 218 -2.37 -7.23 2.19
N GLU A 219 -1.50 -6.24 2.31
CA GLU A 219 -1.24 -5.24 1.25
C GLU A 219 -0.68 -5.92 -0.01
N GLY A 220 0.32 -6.80 0.14
CA GLY A 220 0.89 -7.55 -0.97
C GLY A 220 -0.15 -8.45 -1.67
N MET A 221 -1.06 -9.06 -0.90
CA MET A 221 -2.14 -9.89 -1.43
C MET A 221 -3.14 -9.09 -2.25
N GLN A 222 -3.52 -7.87 -1.83
CA GLN A 222 -4.44 -7.02 -2.61
C GLN A 222 -3.91 -6.77 -4.02
N ILE A 223 -2.62 -6.38 -4.15
CA ILE A 223 -1.98 -6.16 -5.45
C ILE A 223 -1.89 -7.47 -6.24
N ALA A 224 -1.50 -8.57 -5.59
CA ALA A 224 -1.42 -9.88 -6.23
C ALA A 224 -2.78 -10.35 -6.75
N PHE A 225 -3.86 -10.10 -6.02
CA PHE A 225 -5.22 -10.45 -6.45
C PHE A 225 -5.65 -9.66 -7.68
N PHE A 226 -5.39 -8.35 -7.74
CA PHE A 226 -5.66 -7.58 -8.94
C PHE A 226 -4.85 -8.07 -10.16
N ALA A 227 -3.61 -8.53 -9.95
CA ALA A 227 -2.82 -9.12 -11.02
C ALA A 227 -3.37 -10.50 -11.47
N VAL A 228 -3.72 -11.37 -10.52
CA VAL A 228 -4.18 -12.74 -10.79
C VAL A 228 -5.62 -12.81 -11.30
N ALA A 229 -6.47 -11.83 -10.96
CA ALA A 229 -7.83 -11.69 -11.49
C ALA A 229 -7.92 -11.71 -13.01
N ARG A 230 -6.79 -11.44 -13.67
CA ARG A 230 -6.68 -11.25 -15.11
C ARG A 230 -6.05 -12.42 -15.82
N LEU A 231 -5.43 -13.34 -15.08
CA LEU A 231 -4.91 -14.59 -15.62
C LEU A 231 -6.09 -15.51 -15.89
N LYS A 232 -6.09 -16.14 -17.07
CA LYS A 232 -7.02 -17.25 -17.35
C LYS A 232 -6.79 -18.34 -16.32
N LYS A 233 -7.81 -19.13 -15.99
CA LYS A 233 -7.70 -20.22 -15.01
C LYS A 233 -6.53 -21.16 -15.33
N SER A 234 -6.22 -21.36 -16.62
CA SER A 234 -5.09 -22.15 -17.11
C SER A 234 -3.70 -21.55 -16.85
N GLU A 235 -3.60 -20.25 -16.60
CA GLU A 235 -2.34 -19.51 -16.45
C GLU A 235 -1.99 -19.21 -14.99
N ARG A 236 -2.88 -19.53 -14.03
CA ARG A 236 -2.72 -19.25 -12.59
C ARG A 236 -1.69 -20.15 -11.88
N GLY A 237 -1.08 -21.08 -12.62
CA GLY A 237 -0.08 -22.02 -12.12
C GLY A 237 -0.67 -23.15 -11.27
N ASN A 238 0.19 -23.89 -10.57
CA ASN A 238 -0.17 -25.15 -9.90
C ASN A 238 0.00 -25.09 -8.37
N ALA A 239 0.26 -23.90 -7.80
CA ALA A 239 0.50 -23.78 -6.37
C ALA A 239 -0.80 -24.02 -5.58
N PRO A 240 -0.86 -24.99 -4.65
CA PRO A 240 -2.11 -25.45 -4.06
C PRO A 240 -2.82 -24.38 -3.23
N PHE A 241 -2.07 -23.59 -2.45
CA PHE A 241 -2.65 -22.49 -1.68
C PHE A 241 -3.13 -21.34 -2.58
N ALA A 242 -2.32 -20.94 -3.57
CA ALA A 242 -2.72 -19.89 -4.51
C ALA A 242 -3.99 -20.26 -5.28
N MET A 243 -4.11 -21.51 -5.73
CA MET A 243 -5.29 -22.02 -6.43
C MET A 243 -6.53 -22.02 -5.54
N LYS A 244 -6.43 -22.53 -4.30
CA LYS A 244 -7.56 -22.50 -3.35
C LYS A 244 -8.04 -21.06 -3.08
N THR A 245 -7.12 -20.13 -2.87
CA THR A 245 -7.45 -18.72 -2.66
C THR A 245 -8.12 -18.12 -3.89
N CYS A 246 -7.61 -18.38 -5.10
CA CYS A 246 -8.23 -17.91 -6.34
C CYS A 246 -9.61 -18.52 -6.56
N GLU A 247 -9.80 -19.81 -6.28
CA GLU A 247 -11.10 -20.47 -6.45
C GLU A 247 -12.17 -19.89 -5.51
N LEU A 248 -11.79 -19.50 -4.30
CA LEU A 248 -12.68 -18.78 -3.38
C LEU A 248 -12.99 -17.37 -3.90
N LEU A 249 -11.96 -16.63 -4.30
CA LEU A 249 -12.09 -15.22 -4.70
C LEU A 249 -12.92 -15.05 -5.99
N PHE A 250 -12.75 -15.94 -6.97
CA PHE A 250 -13.43 -15.87 -8.27
C PHE A 250 -14.68 -16.75 -8.36
N ARG A 251 -15.21 -17.24 -7.23
CA ARG A 251 -16.46 -18.00 -7.21
C ARG A 251 -17.64 -17.08 -7.53
N GLY A 252 -18.49 -17.47 -8.48
CA GLY A 252 -19.72 -16.73 -8.82
C GLY A 252 -19.46 -15.42 -9.57
N ASP A 253 -18.77 -15.50 -10.71
CA ASP A 253 -18.47 -14.37 -11.62
C ASP A 253 -17.59 -13.25 -11.04
N GLY A 254 -16.94 -13.48 -9.90
CA GLY A 254 -16.04 -12.48 -9.30
C GLY A 254 -16.79 -11.31 -8.62
N HIS A 255 -18.09 -11.46 -8.35
CA HIS A 255 -18.90 -10.50 -7.58
C HIS A 255 -18.47 -10.32 -6.11
N ASN A 256 -17.46 -11.07 -5.65
CA ASN A 256 -16.92 -10.99 -4.29
C ASN A 256 -15.68 -10.07 -4.18
N LEU A 257 -15.40 -9.27 -5.22
CA LEU A 257 -14.34 -8.26 -5.26
C LEU A 257 -14.93 -6.85 -5.28
#